data_AF-A0AAW2DDU9-F1
#
_entry.id   AF-A0AAW2DDU9-F1
#
_cell.length_a   1.000
_cell.length_b   1.000
_cell.length_c   1.000
_cell.angle_alpha   90.00
_cell.angle_beta   90.00
_cell.angle_gamma   90.00
#
_symmetry.space_group_name_H-M   'P 1'
#
loop_
_entity.id
_entity.type
_entity.pdbx_description
1 polymer ?
#
loop_
_entity_poly.entity_id
_entity_poly.type
_entity_poly.pdbx_seq_one_letter_code
_entity_poly.pdbx_strand_id
1 'polypeptide(L)'
;MEKKTMSCLVLAFGLMIILVLNASASPLDGITCEEALTQLITCNPYFLGFGPSPSPICCKGVQNVSQQANTTTIRRSLCECFESAAKAFQIIPERLKQLPQL
;
A
#
# COMPACT_ATOMS: atom_id res chain seq x y z
N MET A 1 -19.60 -9.45 -22.37
CA MET A 1 -18.15 -9.35 -22.71
C MET A 1 -17.31 -9.01 -21.46
N GLU A 2 -17.83 -9.26 -20.26
CA GLU A 2 -17.29 -8.71 -19.01
C GLU A 2 -16.22 -9.58 -18.33
N LYS A 3 -16.17 -10.88 -18.63
CA LYS A 3 -15.16 -11.80 -18.06
C LYS A 3 -13.74 -11.52 -18.58
N LYS A 4 -13.60 -11.02 -19.81
CA LYS A 4 -12.29 -10.75 -20.44
C LYS A 4 -11.67 -9.46 -19.90
N THR A 5 -12.48 -8.43 -19.63
CA THR A 5 -12.02 -7.17 -19.05
C THR A 5 -11.62 -7.33 -17.58
N MET A 6 -12.37 -8.10 -16.79
CA MET A 6 -12.04 -8.37 -15.39
C MET A 6 -10.78 -9.23 -15.25
N SER A 7 -10.59 -10.22 -16.13
CA SER A 7 -9.37 -11.04 -16.17
C SER A 7 -8.14 -10.24 -16.60
N CYS A 8 -8.26 -9.35 -17.60
CA CYS A 8 -7.18 -8.44 -17.97
C CYS A 8 -6.84 -7.44 -16.86
N LEU A 9 -7.83 -6.92 -16.14
CA LEU A 9 -7.61 -6.04 -14.99
C LEU A 9 -6.90 -6.79 -13.86
N VAL A 10 -7.35 -7.98 -13.48
CA VAL A 10 -6.71 -8.79 -12.42
C VAL A 10 -5.27 -9.17 -12.82
N LEU A 11 -5.04 -9.54 -14.08
CA LEU A 11 -3.70 -9.83 -14.58
C LEU A 11 -2.82 -8.59 -14.59
N ALA A 12 -3.34 -7.43 -15.01
CA ALA A 12 -2.59 -6.18 -15.01
C ALA A 12 -2.27 -5.70 -13.58
N PHE A 13 -3.22 -5.78 -12.65
CA PHE A 13 -2.99 -5.47 -11.23
C PHE A 13 -1.98 -6.44 -10.61
N GLY A 14 -2.11 -7.74 -10.87
CA GLY A 14 -1.15 -8.75 -10.40
C GLY A 14 0.25 -8.55 -10.96
N LEU A 15 0.38 -8.24 -12.25
CA LEU A 15 1.67 -7.93 -12.91
C LEU A 15 2.31 -6.66 -12.35
N MET A 16 1.52 -5.63 -12.07
CA MET A 16 2.02 -4.39 -11.45
C MET A 16 2.53 -4.64 -10.02
N ILE A 17 1.85 -5.48 -9.24
CA ILE A 17 2.30 -5.89 -7.91
C ILE A 17 3.65 -6.63 -8.01
N ILE A 18 3.78 -7.57 -8.95
CA ILE A 18 5.01 -8.36 -9.20
C ILE A 18 6.20 -7.47 -9.63
N LEU A 19 5.96 -6.43 -10.42
CA LEU A 19 7.03 -5.52 -10.85
C LEU A 19 7.56 -4.64 -9.71
N VAL A 20 6.69 -4.20 -8.79
CA VAL A 20 7.09 -3.43 -7.61
C VAL A 20 7.88 -4.30 -6.60
N LEU A 21 7.57 -5.59 -6.52
CA LEU A 21 8.20 -6.57 -5.61
C LEU A 21 9.71 -6.79 -5.85
N ASN A 22 10.20 -6.62 -7.08
CA ASN A 22 11.60 -6.90 -7.43
C ASN A 22 12.58 -5.80 -6.99
N ALA A 23 12.10 -4.65 -6.49
CA ALA A 23 12.94 -3.50 -6.18
C ALA A 23 13.40 -3.43 -4.70
N SER A 24 12.75 -4.16 -3.79
CA SER A 24 13.04 -4.07 -2.35
C SER A 24 13.47 -5.42 -1.79
N ALA A 25 14.70 -5.50 -1.27
CA ALA A 25 15.11 -6.64 -0.45
C ALA A 25 14.22 -6.67 0.81
N SER A 26 13.31 -7.65 0.86
CA SER A 26 12.43 -7.87 2.01
C SER A 26 13.28 -8.36 3.19
N PRO A 27 13.15 -7.79 4.39
CA PRO A 27 13.75 -8.38 5.58
C PRO A 27 13.16 -9.77 5.84
N LEU A 28 14.01 -10.78 6.02
CA LEU A 28 13.60 -12.19 6.19
C LEU A 28 12.74 -12.42 7.46
N ASP A 29 12.89 -11.57 8.48
CA ASP A 29 12.24 -11.68 9.80
C ASP A 29 11.25 -10.53 10.10
N GLY A 30 10.66 -9.89 9.08
CA GLY A 30 9.77 -8.74 9.27
C GLY A 30 8.62 -8.69 8.28
N ILE A 31 7.67 -7.78 8.52
CA ILE A 31 6.58 -7.51 7.58
C ILE A 31 7.14 -7.20 6.19
N THR A 32 6.58 -7.86 5.18
CA THR A 32 6.95 -7.66 3.78
C THR A 32 6.19 -6.48 3.16
N CYS A 33 6.70 -5.97 2.04
CA CYS A 33 6.03 -4.95 1.24
C CYS A 33 4.61 -5.40 0.82
N GLU A 34 4.45 -6.65 0.39
CA GLU A 34 3.16 -7.21 -0.05
C GLU A 34 2.14 -7.27 1.09
N GLU A 35 2.55 -7.77 2.26
CA GLU A 35 1.69 -7.81 3.45
C GLU A 35 1.29 -6.40 3.87
N ALA A 36 2.23 -5.45 3.85
CA ALA A 36 1.94 -4.06 4.20
C ALA A 36 0.94 -3.42 3.23
N LEU A 37 1.15 -3.56 1.91
CA LEU A 37 0.22 -3.05 0.90
C LEU A 37 -1.16 -3.71 1.00
N THR A 38 -1.21 -5.01 1.30
CA THR A 38 -2.48 -5.74 1.51
C THR A 38 -3.26 -5.19 2.70
N GLN A 39 -2.59 -4.87 3.81
CA GLN A 39 -3.25 -4.25 4.96
C GLN A 39 -3.75 -2.83 4.64
N LEU A 40 -3.01 -2.09 3.82
CA LEU A 40 -3.32 -0.72 3.44
C LEU A 40 -4.33 -0.59 2.29
N ILE A 41 -4.72 -1.69 1.62
CA ILE A 41 -5.69 -1.65 0.51
C ILE A 41 -7.04 -1.03 0.92
N THR A 42 -7.41 -1.19 2.20
CA THR A 42 -8.63 -0.65 2.78
C THR A 42 -8.62 0.88 2.93
N CYS A 43 -7.46 1.51 2.76
CA CYS A 43 -7.28 2.96 2.77
C CYS A 43 -7.48 3.61 1.40
N ASN A 44 -7.58 2.84 0.31
CA ASN A 44 -7.74 3.37 -1.05
C ASN A 44 -8.87 4.39 -1.20
N PRO A 45 -10.08 4.19 -0.63
CA PRO A 45 -11.14 5.20 -0.73
C PRO A 45 -10.72 6.56 -0.16
N TYR A 46 -9.89 6.58 0.89
CA TYR A 46 -9.33 7.81 1.42
C TYR A 46 -8.17 8.33 0.55
N PHE A 47 -7.20 7.50 0.17
CA PHE A 47 -6.07 7.95 -0.64
C PHE A 47 -6.47 8.53 -2.02
N LEU A 48 -7.56 8.03 -2.60
CA LEU A 48 -8.01 8.37 -3.94
C LEU A 48 -9.10 9.46 -3.97
N GLY A 49 -9.50 10.04 -2.84
CA GLY A 49 -10.46 11.14 -2.83
C GLY A 49 -11.90 10.76 -2.50
N PHE A 50 -12.25 9.46 -2.52
CA PHE A 50 -13.64 8.98 -2.45
C PHE A 50 -14.32 9.12 -1.08
N GLY A 51 -13.57 9.30 0.01
CA GLY A 51 -14.15 9.50 1.36
C GLY A 51 -13.46 10.63 2.14
N PRO A 52 -14.15 11.38 3.00
CA PRO A 52 -13.56 12.54 3.68
C PRO A 52 -12.49 12.16 4.73
N SER A 53 -12.54 10.94 5.26
CA SER A 53 -11.62 10.43 6.28
C SER A 53 -11.28 8.95 6.04
N PRO A 54 -10.18 8.43 6.63
CA PRO A 54 -9.91 7.00 6.66
C PRO A 54 -11.04 6.24 7.37
N SER A 55 -11.29 5.01 6.93
CA SER A 55 -12.18 4.11 7.66
C SER A 55 -11.48 3.57 8.92
N PRO A 56 -12.23 3.12 9.95
CA PRO A 56 -11.63 2.48 11.12
C PRO A 56 -10.76 1.27 10.77
N ILE A 57 -11.12 0.53 9.72
CA ILE A 57 -10.37 -0.63 9.21
C ILE A 57 -9.04 -0.16 8.60
N CYS A 58 -9.05 0.92 7.82
CA CYS A 58 -7.82 1.53 7.31
C CYS A 58 -6.89 1.94 8.44
N CYS A 59 -7.39 2.66 9.45
CA CYS A 59 -6.59 3.07 10.61
C CYS A 59 -5.99 1.85 11.33
N LYS A 60 -6.77 0.77 11.48
CA LYS A 60 -6.27 -0.47 12.09
C LYS A 60 -5.16 -1.11 11.26
N GLY A 61 -5.30 -1.14 9.93
CA GLY A 61 -4.26 -1.61 9.02
C GLY A 61 -2.97 -0.79 9.13
N VAL A 62 -3.08 0.54 9.09
CA VAL A 62 -1.94 1.46 9.27
C VAL A 62 -1.25 1.22 10.63
N GLN A 63 -2.02 1.07 11.70
CA GLN A 63 -1.49 0.79 13.03
C GLN A 63 -0.73 -0.54 13.07
N ASN A 64 -1.29 -1.61 12.50
CA ASN A 64 -0.64 -2.92 12.46
C ASN A 64 0.66 -2.89 11.64
N VAL A 65 0.68 -2.19 10.50
CA VAL A 65 1.91 -1.99 9.71
C VAL A 65 2.93 -1.20 10.51
N SER A 66 2.51 -0.11 11.18
CA SER A 66 3.40 0.71 12.01
C SER A 66 4.01 -0.06 13.20
N GLN A 67 3.25 -0.97 13.81
CA GLN A 67 3.73 -1.81 14.90
C GLN A 67 4.78 -2.83 14.43
N GLN A 68 4.61 -3.37 13.23
CA GLN A 68 5.56 -4.32 12.63
C GLN A 68 6.79 -3.63 12.02
N ALA A 69 6.69 -2.34 11.67
CA ALA A 69 7.81 -1.49 11.31
C ALA A 69 8.67 -1.09 12.53
N ASN A 70 9.13 -2.08 13.29
CA ASN A 70 9.78 -1.91 14.59
C ASN A 70 11.31 -1.73 14.52
N THR A 71 11.94 -1.96 13.36
CA THR A 71 13.37 -1.70 13.13
C THR A 71 13.59 -0.69 12.02
N THR A 72 14.73 -0.01 12.04
CA THR A 72 15.14 0.91 10.96
C THR A 72 15.23 0.22 9.61
N THR A 73 15.71 -1.02 9.57
CA THR A 73 15.82 -1.81 8.34
C THR A 73 14.44 -2.07 7.73
N ILE A 74 13.47 -2.51 8.53
CA ILE A 74 12.09 -2.73 8.07
C ILE A 74 11.47 -1.41 7.60
N ARG A 75 11.64 -0.32 8.36
CA ARG A 75 11.11 1.01 7.98
C ARG A 75 11.63 1.50 6.64
N ARG A 76 12.93 1.33 6.36
CA ARG A 76 13.53 1.72 5.06
C ARG A 76 12.95 0.89 3.92
N SER A 77 12.90 -0.44 4.09
CA SER A 77 12.32 -1.36 3.10
C SER A 77 10.87 -1.01 2.78
N LEU A 78 10.05 -0.77 3.80
CA LEU A 78 8.65 -0.33 3.61
C LEU A 78 8.55 1.05 2.95
N CYS A 79 9.44 1.99 3.27
CA CYS A 79 9.43 3.32 2.65
C CYS A 79 9.67 3.23 1.14
N GLU A 80 10.69 2.48 0.71
CA GLU A 80 11.04 2.29 -0.71
C GLU A 80 9.90 1.59 -1.46
N CYS A 81 9.30 0.58 -0.82
CA CYS A 81 8.09 -0.09 -1.29
C CYS A 81 6.93 0.90 -1.49
N PHE A 82 6.60 1.70 -0.47
CA PHE A 82 5.48 2.64 -0.53
C PHE A 82 5.72 3.77 -1.53
N GLU A 83 6.95 4.25 -1.69
CA GLU A 83 7.29 5.23 -2.72
C GLU A 83 7.03 4.65 -4.12
N SER A 84 7.45 3.41 -4.35
CA SER A 84 7.25 2.71 -5.62
C SER A 84 5.76 2.46 -5.89
N ALA A 85 5.02 2.02 -4.88
CA ALA A 85 3.57 1.84 -4.96
C ALA A 85 2.85 3.18 -5.23
N ALA A 86 3.22 4.25 -4.52
CA ALA A 86 2.62 5.57 -4.70
C ALA A 86 2.83 6.14 -6.11
N LYS A 87 3.93 5.78 -6.80
CA LYS A 87 4.13 6.13 -8.22
C LYS A 87 3.19 5.36 -9.16
N ALA A 88 2.77 4.15 -8.78
CA ALA A 88 1.89 3.31 -9.58
C ALA A 88 0.40 3.66 -9.38
N PHE A 89 0.02 4.20 -8.22
CA PHE A 89 -1.35 4.56 -7.89
C PHE A 89 -1.59 6.07 -8.02
N GLN A 90 -2.76 6.49 -8.51
CA GLN A 90 -3.17 7.90 -8.57
C GLN A 90 -3.57 8.45 -7.19
N ILE A 91 -2.68 8.30 -6.19
CA ILE A 91 -2.89 8.79 -4.83
C ILE A 91 -2.89 10.32 -4.83
N ILE A 92 -3.80 10.92 -4.06
CA ILE A 92 -3.81 12.37 -3.81
C ILE A 92 -2.75 12.69 -2.74
N PRO A 93 -1.60 13.30 -3.10
CA PRO A 93 -0.48 13.50 -2.16
C PRO A 93 -0.88 14.33 -0.93
N GLU A 94 -1.81 15.26 -1.10
CA GLU A 94 -2.33 16.15 -0.07
C GLU A 94 -3.02 15.38 1.06
N ARG A 95 -3.63 14.22 0.75
CA ARG A 95 -4.22 13.35 1.77
C ARG A 95 -3.18 12.55 2.54
N LEU A 96 -2.06 12.18 1.90
CA LEU A 96 -0.94 11.56 2.61
C LEU A 96 -0.32 12.53 3.63
N LYS A 97 -0.24 13.82 3.32
CA LYS A 97 0.23 14.85 4.25
C LYS A 97 -0.67 15.03 5.49
N GLN A 98 -1.92 14.58 5.41
CA GLN A 98 -2.87 14.64 6.53
C GLN A 98 -2.81 13.40 7.44
N LEU A 99 -2.24 12.28 6.98
CA LEU A 99 -2.15 11.05 7.79
C LEU A 99 -1.45 11.20 9.15
N PRO A 100 -0.39 12.02 9.32
CA PRO A 100 0.24 12.21 10.63
C PRO A 100 -0.63 12.96 11.63
N GLN A 101 -1.72 13.58 11.18
CA GLN A 101 -2.59 14.45 11.97
C GLN A 101 -3.96 13.79 12.26
N LEU A 102 -4.17 12.56 11.80
CA LEU A 102 -5.36 11.73 12.00
C LEU A 102 -5.07 10.63 13.01
#